data_AF-A0A7S4G383-F1
#
_entry.id   AF-A0A7S4G383-F1
#
_cell.length_a   1.000
_cell.length_b   1.000
_cell.length_c   1.000
_cell.angle_alpha   90.00
_cell.angle_beta   90.00
_cell.angle_gamma   90.00
#
_symmetry.space_group_name_H-M   'P 1'
#
loop_
_entity.id
_entity.type
_entity.pdbx_description
1 polymer ?
#
loop_
_entity_poly.entity_id
_entity_poly.type
_entity_poly.pdbx_seq_one_letter_code
_entity_poly.pdbx_strand_id
1 'polypeptide(L)'
;MCPEVYDCVVSLLSGAANSYRKASTLNPFPKAFVTESKDRDYDRLCNCLRRLPSPKEFSEENLTIELDDDLRSVVQFISNDIVKMRNVAVSEVKQHFGSCSASLHPNYCFELLHNPDSSSVQEFQALKAKYGSQTAFHGSTIENWHCIVNTGLRNFSGTDKQKTGALFGEGIYLSTMLSVATDFSRSGEGWSKSTTLGRRIRAVGLCEVVKHPEAVQRKESEETKRGSSLASVPNAYIVVQSSACVQVKYLLIYTESRGGGDDKPAPSRFKYMILFYLVLLLAIVLSRAENRAYVKYTVRKFNKTYLRKWLR
;
A
#
# COMPACT_ATOMS: atom_id res chain seq x y z
N MET A 1 21.28 -8.19 8.01
CA MET A 1 19.80 -7.98 8.11
C MET A 1 19.12 -9.35 8.09
N CYS A 2 18.09 -9.61 8.92
CA CYS A 2 17.45 -10.95 8.91
C CYS A 2 16.56 -11.16 7.65
N PRO A 3 16.33 -12.42 7.21
CA PRO A 3 15.61 -12.72 5.97
C PRO A 3 14.19 -12.14 5.89
N GLU A 4 13.45 -12.13 7.00
CA GLU A 4 12.08 -11.60 7.06
C GLU A 4 12.05 -10.09 6.85
N VAL A 5 13.00 -9.36 7.45
CA VAL A 5 13.11 -7.90 7.30
C VAL A 5 13.51 -7.56 5.87
N TYR A 6 14.47 -8.31 5.31
CA TYR A 6 14.87 -8.16 3.91
C TYR A 6 13.69 -8.39 2.96
N ASP A 7 12.94 -9.50 3.13
CA ASP A 7 11.75 -9.79 2.33
C ASP A 7 10.71 -8.66 2.44
N CYS A 8 10.43 -8.19 3.66
CA CYS A 8 9.49 -7.10 3.91
C CYS A 8 9.90 -5.84 3.15
N VAL A 9 11.13 -5.37 3.34
CA VAL A 9 11.65 -4.17 2.67
C VAL A 9 11.57 -4.30 1.16
N VAL A 10 12.07 -5.40 0.59
CA VAL A 10 12.08 -5.60 -0.87
C VAL A 10 10.65 -5.71 -1.40
N SER A 11 9.73 -6.31 -0.64
CA SER A 11 8.31 -6.38 -0.98
C SER A 11 7.64 -5.01 -1.00
N LEU A 12 7.92 -4.14 -0.01
CA LEU A 12 7.40 -2.76 0.02
C LEU A 12 7.97 -1.95 -1.15
N LEU A 13 9.28 -2.03 -1.37
CA LEU A 13 9.98 -1.32 -2.44
C LEU A 13 9.49 -1.75 -3.82
N SER A 14 9.32 -3.06 -4.03
CA SER A 14 8.78 -3.64 -5.27
C SER A 14 7.32 -3.23 -5.50
N GLY A 15 6.48 -3.25 -4.45
CA GLY A 15 5.10 -2.79 -4.54
C GLY A 15 5.01 -1.31 -4.94
N ALA A 16 5.89 -0.46 -4.38
CA ALA A 16 5.95 0.95 -4.73
C ALA A 16 6.49 1.20 -6.14
N ALA A 17 7.51 0.45 -6.58
CA ALA A 17 8.13 0.60 -7.90
C ALA A 17 7.24 0.14 -9.05
N ASN A 18 6.46 -0.92 -8.83
CA ASN A 18 5.51 -1.47 -9.82
C ASN A 18 4.16 -0.71 -9.86
N SER A 19 3.96 0.25 -8.96
CA SER A 19 2.72 1.03 -8.91
C SER A 19 2.62 2.03 -10.07
N TYR A 20 1.40 2.23 -10.59
CA TYR A 20 1.12 3.35 -11.50
C TYR A 20 1.37 4.72 -10.83
N ARG A 21 1.44 4.77 -9.49
CA ARG A 21 1.72 5.97 -8.69
C ARG A 21 3.16 6.06 -8.20
N LYS A 22 4.09 5.27 -8.78
CA LYS A 22 5.51 5.18 -8.39
C LYS A 22 6.21 6.53 -8.21
N ALA A 23 5.82 7.56 -8.96
CA ALA A 23 6.30 8.94 -8.77
C ALA A 23 6.06 9.49 -7.35
N SER A 24 4.91 9.16 -6.75
CA SER A 24 4.50 9.62 -5.42
C SER A 24 4.78 8.62 -4.30
N THR A 25 4.80 7.32 -4.62
CA THR A 25 4.86 6.24 -3.62
C THR A 25 6.26 5.67 -3.43
N LEU A 26 7.15 5.83 -4.41
CA LEU A 26 8.54 5.39 -4.33
C LEU A 26 9.43 6.53 -3.83
N ASN A 27 9.34 6.80 -2.53
CA ASN A 27 10.14 7.80 -1.84
C ASN A 27 10.54 7.28 -0.45
N PRO A 28 11.81 7.26 -0.05
CA PRO A 28 12.99 7.68 -0.81
C PRO A 28 13.19 6.84 -2.07
N PHE A 29 13.87 7.42 -3.05
CA PHE A 29 14.24 6.77 -4.30
C PHE A 29 15.75 6.51 -4.33
N PRO A 30 16.23 5.33 -4.75
CA PRO A 30 17.66 5.02 -4.82
C PRO A 30 18.41 5.99 -5.75
N LYS A 31 19.36 6.76 -5.20
CA LYS A 31 20.06 7.82 -5.94
C LYS A 31 20.83 7.32 -7.17
N ALA A 32 21.37 6.10 -7.11
CA ALA A 32 22.09 5.47 -8.23
C ALA A 32 21.23 5.24 -9.49
N PHE A 33 19.90 5.30 -9.34
CA PHE A 33 18.93 5.14 -10.42
C PHE A 33 18.35 6.48 -10.88
N VAL A 34 18.97 7.59 -10.48
CA VAL A 34 18.65 8.92 -10.98
C VAL A 34 19.64 9.26 -12.08
N THR A 35 19.15 9.64 -13.25
CA THR A 35 19.97 10.03 -14.39
C THR A 35 20.65 11.38 -14.15
N GLU A 36 21.62 11.72 -14.99
CA GLU A 36 22.26 13.05 -14.96
C GLU A 36 21.25 14.20 -15.18
N SER A 37 20.18 13.95 -15.95
CA SER A 37 19.06 14.88 -16.14
C SER A 37 18.12 15.01 -14.93
N LYS A 38 18.42 14.33 -13.81
CA LYS A 38 17.61 14.24 -12.59
C LYS A 38 16.30 13.45 -12.76
N ASP A 39 16.18 12.67 -13.82
CA ASP A 39 15.04 11.78 -14.03
C ASP A 39 15.21 10.48 -13.26
N ARG A 40 14.12 9.93 -12.74
CA ARG A 40 14.13 8.65 -12.02
C ARG A 40 13.97 7.50 -13.01
N ASP A 41 14.98 6.65 -13.12
CA ASP A 41 14.95 5.46 -13.96
C ASP A 41 14.26 4.29 -13.23
N TYR A 42 12.94 4.28 -13.30
CA TYR A 42 12.11 3.24 -12.69
C TYR A 42 12.31 1.87 -13.33
N ASP A 43 12.59 1.81 -14.64
CA ASP A 43 12.63 0.55 -15.37
C ASP A 43 13.93 -0.21 -15.03
N ARG A 44 15.06 0.51 -14.97
CA ARG A 44 16.33 -0.04 -14.46
C ARG A 44 16.20 -0.52 -13.02
N LEU A 45 15.54 0.25 -12.14
CA LEU A 45 15.29 -0.18 -10.77
C LEU A 45 14.42 -1.44 -10.71
N CYS A 46 13.29 -1.48 -11.43
CA CYS A 46 12.43 -2.66 -11.48
C CYS A 46 13.14 -3.90 -12.03
N ASN A 47 14.02 -3.72 -13.03
CA ASN A 47 14.87 -4.80 -13.54
C ASN A 47 15.82 -5.30 -12.44
N CYS A 48 16.43 -4.40 -11.67
CA CYS A 48 17.30 -4.76 -10.55
C CYS A 48 16.54 -5.53 -9.45
N LEU A 49 15.36 -5.05 -9.03
CA LEU A 49 14.55 -5.70 -8.00
C LEU A 49 14.10 -7.13 -8.37
N ARG A 50 13.91 -7.41 -9.66
CA ARG A 50 13.61 -8.77 -10.16
C ARG A 50 14.80 -9.73 -10.08
N ARG A 51 16.02 -9.19 -10.12
CA ARG A 51 17.27 -9.96 -10.09
C ARG A 51 17.79 -10.21 -8.69
N LEU A 52 17.35 -9.43 -7.70
CA LEU A 52 17.70 -9.65 -6.30
C LEU A 52 17.53 -11.13 -5.88
N PRO A 53 18.47 -11.67 -5.07
CA PRO A 53 18.36 -13.03 -4.54
C PRO A 53 17.18 -13.10 -3.59
N SER A 54 16.48 -14.24 -3.58
CA SER A 54 15.36 -14.50 -2.67
C SER A 54 15.83 -14.48 -1.20
N PRO A 55 14.93 -14.33 -0.22
CA PRO A 55 15.31 -14.31 1.21
C PRO A 55 16.05 -15.56 1.67
N LYS A 56 15.82 -16.71 1.03
CA LYS A 56 16.52 -17.98 1.32
C LYS A 56 17.93 -18.02 0.76
N GLU A 57 18.16 -17.32 -0.35
CA GLU A 57 19.47 -17.21 -1.01
C GLU A 57 20.30 -16.04 -0.44
N PHE A 58 19.63 -15.14 0.29
CA PHE A 58 20.24 -14.00 0.94
C PHE A 58 21.10 -14.45 2.12
N SER A 59 22.41 -14.55 1.89
CA SER A 59 23.43 -14.57 2.95
C SER A 59 24.34 -13.36 2.76
N GLU A 60 24.82 -12.76 3.86
CA GLU A 60 25.75 -11.63 3.81
C GLU A 60 27.06 -11.99 3.07
N GLU A 61 27.43 -13.28 3.07
CA GLU A 61 28.60 -13.83 2.37
C GLU A 61 28.39 -13.99 0.84
N ASN A 62 27.17 -14.28 0.37
CA ASN A 62 26.89 -14.47 -1.06
C ASN A 62 26.78 -13.15 -1.85
N LEU A 63 26.66 -12.01 -1.16
CA LEU A 63 26.37 -10.70 -1.78
C LEU A 63 27.63 -9.94 -2.24
N THR A 64 28.83 -10.37 -1.85
CA THR A 64 30.05 -9.58 -2.07
C THR A 64 30.83 -9.95 -3.34
N ILE A 65 30.60 -11.14 -3.93
CA ILE A 65 31.54 -11.71 -4.90
C ILE A 65 31.08 -11.58 -6.37
N GLU A 66 29.77 -11.48 -6.70
CA GLU A 66 29.30 -11.41 -8.11
C GLU A 66 28.13 -10.43 -8.40
N LEU A 67 27.87 -9.43 -7.54
CA LEU A 67 26.84 -8.43 -7.84
C LEU A 67 27.37 -7.33 -8.76
N ASP A 68 26.65 -7.07 -9.86
CA ASP A 68 26.83 -5.85 -10.66
C ASP A 68 26.52 -4.58 -9.85
N ASP A 69 26.93 -3.45 -10.39
CA ASP A 69 26.84 -2.14 -9.74
C ASP A 69 25.39 -1.76 -9.38
N ASP A 70 24.40 -2.17 -10.20
CA ASP A 70 22.99 -1.90 -9.94
C ASP A 70 22.51 -2.66 -8.71
N LEU A 71 22.81 -3.96 -8.64
CA LEU A 71 22.45 -4.81 -7.50
C LEU A 71 23.14 -4.32 -6.23
N ARG A 72 24.44 -4.01 -6.31
CA ARG A 72 25.20 -3.44 -5.20
C ARG A 72 24.58 -2.13 -4.70
N SER A 73 24.19 -1.25 -5.61
CA SER A 73 23.54 0.02 -5.28
C SER A 73 22.19 -0.18 -4.59
N VAL A 74 21.37 -1.13 -5.03
CA VAL A 74 20.07 -1.43 -4.38
C VAL A 74 20.28 -2.05 -2.99
N VAL A 75 21.23 -2.97 -2.85
CA VAL A 75 21.57 -3.58 -1.55
C VAL A 75 22.07 -2.50 -0.59
N GLN A 76 22.93 -1.58 -1.03
CA GLN A 76 23.39 -0.46 -0.22
C GLN A 76 22.24 0.47 0.19
N PHE A 77 21.34 0.81 -0.74
CA PHE A 77 20.16 1.62 -0.46
C PHE A 77 19.25 0.97 0.59
N ILE A 78 18.96 -0.33 0.46
CA ILE A 78 18.18 -1.11 1.42
C ILE A 78 18.88 -1.17 2.79
N SER A 79 20.21 -1.27 2.79
CA SER A 79 20.98 -1.43 4.02
C SER A 79 21.15 -0.11 4.76
N ASN A 80 21.24 1.02 4.07
CA ASN A 80 21.66 2.29 4.66
C ASN A 80 20.57 3.37 4.61
N ASP A 81 19.92 3.57 3.47
CA ASP A 81 19.12 4.78 3.20
C ASP A 81 17.65 4.69 3.61
N ILE A 82 17.18 3.48 3.93
CA ILE A 82 15.80 3.25 4.38
C ILE A 82 15.72 3.01 5.89
N VAL A 83 14.50 3.16 6.42
CA VAL A 83 14.14 2.86 7.81
C VAL A 83 14.59 1.45 8.19
N LYS A 84 15.16 1.33 9.39
CA LYS A 84 15.54 0.04 9.94
C LYS A 84 14.33 -0.60 10.61
N MET A 85 14.24 -1.92 10.49
CA MET A 85 13.16 -2.67 11.11
C MET A 85 13.72 -3.88 11.83
N ARG A 86 12.99 -4.31 12.86
CA ARG A 86 13.23 -5.57 13.58
C ARG A 86 11.98 -6.43 13.49
N ASN A 87 12.16 -7.71 13.18
CA ASN A 87 11.06 -8.68 13.31
C ASN A 87 10.76 -8.90 14.81
N VAL A 88 9.48 -8.79 15.18
CA VAL A 88 9.00 -9.03 16.54
C VAL A 88 7.87 -10.05 16.50
N ALA A 89 7.76 -10.88 17.55
CA ALA A 89 6.72 -11.89 17.58
C ALA A 89 5.34 -11.22 17.69
N VAL A 90 4.34 -11.73 16.96
CA VAL A 90 2.97 -11.21 16.99
C VAL A 90 2.37 -11.25 18.41
N SER A 91 2.82 -12.20 19.25
CA SER A 91 2.44 -12.29 20.65
C SER A 91 2.84 -11.06 21.48
N GLU A 92 3.95 -10.39 21.15
CA GLU A 92 4.44 -9.22 21.90
C GLU A 92 3.53 -7.99 21.70
N VAL A 93 2.88 -7.89 20.54
CA VAL A 93 1.99 -6.77 20.20
C VAL A 93 0.51 -7.12 20.35
N LYS A 94 0.19 -8.36 20.71
CA LYS A 94 -1.18 -8.88 20.75
C LYS A 94 -2.12 -8.09 21.66
N GLN A 95 -1.60 -7.51 22.73
CA GLN A 95 -2.36 -6.66 23.65
C GLN A 95 -3.03 -5.46 22.94
N HIS A 96 -2.46 -4.97 21.84
CA HIS A 96 -3.01 -3.84 21.09
C HIS A 96 -4.21 -4.24 20.22
N PHE A 97 -4.40 -5.53 19.93
CA PHE A 97 -5.48 -6.00 19.07
C PHE A 97 -6.84 -6.06 19.78
N GLY A 98 -6.88 -5.84 21.09
CA GLY A 98 -8.10 -5.87 21.89
C GLY A 98 -8.82 -7.23 21.79
N SER A 99 -10.15 -7.21 21.73
CA SER A 99 -10.99 -8.42 21.61
C SER A 99 -11.14 -8.94 20.17
N CYS A 100 -10.24 -8.54 19.28
CA CYS A 100 -10.29 -8.94 17.88
C CYS A 100 -10.13 -10.46 17.72
N SER A 101 -10.85 -11.04 16.76
CA SER A 101 -10.72 -12.47 16.44
C SER A 101 -9.29 -12.80 16.02
N ALA A 102 -8.79 -13.98 16.41
CA ALA A 102 -7.46 -14.44 16.02
C ALA A 102 -7.27 -14.56 14.51
N SER A 103 -8.37 -14.70 13.76
CA SER A 103 -8.37 -14.69 12.28
C SER A 103 -7.94 -13.35 11.67
N LEU A 104 -8.01 -12.26 12.43
CA LEU A 104 -7.59 -10.92 12.02
C LEU A 104 -6.19 -10.56 12.52
N HIS A 105 -5.50 -11.49 13.19
CA HIS A 105 -4.11 -11.28 13.58
C HIS A 105 -3.19 -11.33 12.35
N PRO A 106 -2.13 -10.50 12.32
CA PRO A 106 -1.14 -10.55 11.26
C PRO A 106 -0.31 -11.84 11.34
N ASN A 107 0.31 -12.20 10.22
CA ASN A 107 1.25 -13.31 10.13
C ASN A 107 2.65 -12.89 10.59
N TYR A 108 3.04 -11.64 10.30
CA TYR A 108 4.33 -11.07 10.69
C TYR A 108 4.16 -9.68 11.28
N CYS A 109 5.07 -9.30 12.18
CA CYS A 109 5.11 -7.97 12.77
C CYS A 109 6.55 -7.43 12.71
N PHE A 110 6.68 -6.19 12.28
CA PHE A 110 7.97 -5.50 12.19
C PHE A 110 7.93 -4.21 12.98
N GLU A 111 8.82 -4.06 13.95
CA GLU A 111 9.02 -2.80 14.67
C GLU A 111 9.88 -1.86 13.83
N LEU A 112 9.45 -0.61 13.68
CA LEU A 112 10.21 0.44 13.02
C LEU A 112 11.18 1.07 14.02
N LEU A 113 12.48 1.03 13.68
CA LEU A 113 13.55 1.62 14.48
C LEU A 113 13.82 3.03 13.98
N HIS A 114 13.13 3.99 14.61
CA HIS A 114 13.27 5.41 14.28
C HIS A 114 14.59 5.97 14.79
N ASN A 115 15.22 6.86 14.01
CA ASN A 115 16.43 7.56 14.43
C ASN A 115 16.09 8.60 15.52
N PRO A 116 16.57 8.46 16.77
CA PRO A 116 16.28 9.40 17.86
C PRO A 116 16.80 10.83 17.58
N ASP A 117 17.80 10.98 16.71
CA ASP A 117 18.38 12.27 16.35
C ASP A 117 17.60 13.00 15.25
N SER A 118 16.59 12.35 14.66
CA SER A 118 15.73 13.00 13.66
C SER A 118 14.85 14.06 14.32
N SER A 119 14.79 15.26 13.75
CA SER A 119 13.97 16.38 14.26
C SER A 119 12.49 15.99 14.42
N SER A 120 11.94 15.24 13.46
CA SER A 120 10.55 14.75 13.51
C SER A 120 10.31 13.78 14.67
N VAL A 121 11.30 12.98 15.05
CA VAL A 121 11.21 12.04 16.17
C VAL A 121 11.29 12.80 17.49
N GLN A 122 12.21 13.76 17.60
CA GLN A 122 12.34 14.63 18.77
C GLN A 122 11.06 15.44 19.02
N GLU A 123 10.48 16.01 17.97
CA GLU A 123 9.21 16.74 18.03
C GLU A 123 8.07 15.82 18.53
N PHE A 124 7.95 14.62 17.94
CA PHE A 124 6.96 13.63 18.39
C PHE A 124 7.15 13.25 19.87
N GLN A 125 8.39 13.01 20.32
CA GLN A 125 8.67 12.67 21.73
C GLN A 125 8.35 13.82 22.68
N ALA A 126 8.67 15.07 22.31
CA ALA A 126 8.33 16.24 23.12
C ALA A 126 6.82 16.40 23.28
N LEU A 127 6.06 16.24 22.19
CA LEU A 127 4.60 16.27 22.20
C LEU A 127 4.01 15.11 23.00
N LYS A 128 4.55 13.89 22.85
CA LYS A 128 4.17 12.72 23.62
C LYS A 128 4.42 12.90 25.12
N ALA A 129 5.54 13.49 25.52
CA ALA A 129 5.85 13.77 26.92
C ALA A 129 4.86 14.78 27.52
N LYS A 130 4.45 15.79 26.73
CA LYS A 130 3.52 16.84 27.17
C LYS A 130 2.07 16.39 27.27
N TYR A 131 1.57 15.65 26.27
CA TYR A 131 0.14 15.33 26.14
C TYR A 131 -0.20 13.85 26.37
N GLY A 132 0.82 12.99 26.53
CA GLY A 132 0.64 11.55 26.49
C GLY A 132 0.30 11.04 25.09
N SER A 133 0.13 9.72 24.98
CA SER A 133 -0.19 9.06 23.71
C SER A 133 -1.17 7.90 23.89
N GLN A 134 -1.70 7.41 22.77
CA GLN A 134 -2.49 6.20 22.65
C GLN A 134 -2.08 5.43 21.40
N THR A 135 -2.48 4.17 21.31
CA THR A 135 -2.27 3.38 20.08
C THR A 135 -3.48 3.43 19.16
N ALA A 136 -3.23 3.40 17.86
CA ALA A 136 -4.24 3.36 16.82
C ALA A 136 -3.69 2.68 15.56
N PHE A 137 -4.58 2.16 14.72
CA PHE A 137 -4.24 1.47 13.48
C PHE A 137 -4.47 2.36 12.26
N HIS A 138 -3.55 2.31 11.31
CA HIS A 138 -3.67 2.97 10.01
C HIS A 138 -3.62 1.92 8.90
N GLY A 139 -4.68 1.85 8.10
CA GLY A 139 -4.75 1.00 6.93
C GLY A 139 -4.35 1.73 5.66
N SER A 140 -3.58 1.08 4.80
CA SER A 140 -3.16 1.62 3.51
C SER A 140 -2.78 0.50 2.54
N THR A 141 -2.88 0.78 1.24
CA THR A 141 -2.46 -0.15 0.18
C THR A 141 -0.94 -0.32 0.15
N ILE A 142 -0.48 -1.50 -0.29
CA ILE A 142 0.92 -1.92 -0.16
C ILE A 142 1.92 -0.92 -0.76
N GLU A 143 1.58 -0.33 -1.90
CA GLU A 143 2.48 0.54 -2.63
C GLU A 143 2.82 1.83 -1.86
N ASN A 144 1.98 2.27 -0.92
CA ASN A 144 2.29 3.47 -0.13
C ASN A 144 3.24 3.17 1.03
N TRP A 145 3.34 1.92 1.47
CA TRP A 145 4.03 1.59 2.71
C TRP A 145 5.53 1.84 2.62
N HIS A 146 6.15 1.68 1.46
CA HIS A 146 7.55 2.13 1.26
C HIS A 146 7.72 3.61 1.64
N CYS A 147 6.83 4.48 1.18
CA CYS A 147 6.89 5.90 1.55
C CYS A 147 6.56 6.17 3.02
N ILE A 148 5.51 5.52 3.52
CA ILE A 148 5.03 5.73 4.89
C ILE A 148 6.08 5.32 5.92
N VAL A 149 6.70 4.14 5.77
CA VAL A 149 7.68 3.66 6.78
C VAL A 149 8.96 4.49 6.79
N ASN A 150 9.32 5.09 5.65
CA ASN A 150 10.54 5.88 5.52
C ASN A 150 10.34 7.38 5.83
N THR A 151 9.15 7.93 5.61
CA THR A 151 8.89 9.37 5.69
C THR A 151 7.78 9.76 6.67
N GLY A 152 7.16 8.77 7.31
CA GLY A 152 6.02 8.97 8.20
C GLY A 152 4.69 9.10 7.47
N LEU A 153 3.61 9.13 8.25
CA LEU A 153 2.27 9.42 7.75
C LEU A 153 2.15 10.93 7.49
N ARG A 154 1.57 11.30 6.35
CA ARG A 154 1.39 12.70 5.94
C ARG A 154 -0.07 12.98 5.68
N ASN A 155 -0.51 14.18 6.05
CA ASN A 155 -1.84 14.64 5.70
C ASN A 155 -1.85 15.03 4.21
N PHE A 156 -2.64 14.33 3.41
CA PHE A 156 -2.84 14.60 1.99
C PHE A 156 -4.25 15.11 1.67
N SER A 157 -5.04 15.45 2.68
CA SER A 157 -6.40 15.98 2.49
C SER A 157 -6.36 17.27 1.66
N GLY A 158 -7.33 17.45 0.78
CA GLY A 158 -7.41 18.60 -0.13
C GLY A 158 -6.40 18.59 -1.27
N THR A 159 -5.59 17.53 -1.42
CA THR A 159 -4.60 17.39 -2.50
C THR A 159 -4.98 16.31 -3.51
N ASP A 160 -4.38 16.34 -4.70
CA ASP A 160 -4.53 15.30 -5.73
C ASP A 160 -4.12 13.88 -5.25
N LYS A 161 -3.44 13.78 -4.10
CA LYS A 161 -3.02 12.52 -3.49
C LYS A 161 -4.05 11.93 -2.53
N GLN A 162 -5.16 12.63 -2.28
CA GLN A 162 -6.25 12.14 -1.45
C GLN A 162 -7.00 10.99 -2.14
N LYS A 163 -6.99 9.80 -1.54
CA LYS A 163 -7.68 8.60 -2.06
C LYS A 163 -9.06 8.39 -1.45
N THR A 164 -9.14 8.56 -0.14
CA THR A 164 -10.38 8.45 0.63
C THR A 164 -10.82 9.88 0.97
N GLY A 165 -12.08 10.19 0.72
CA GLY A 165 -12.66 11.50 1.05
C GLY A 165 -12.39 11.90 2.51
N ALA A 166 -12.50 13.19 2.82
CA ALA A 166 -12.26 13.74 4.14
C ALA A 166 -13.55 13.71 4.97
N LEU A 167 -14.09 12.51 5.20
CA LEU A 167 -15.42 12.30 5.81
C LEU A 167 -15.60 13.05 7.15
N PHE A 168 -14.52 13.16 7.93
CA PHE A 168 -14.51 13.82 9.23
C PHE A 168 -13.56 15.03 9.29
N GLY A 169 -13.24 15.63 8.13
CA GLY A 169 -12.31 16.75 8.01
C GLY A 169 -10.92 16.36 7.53
N GLU A 170 -10.06 17.36 7.34
CA GLU A 170 -8.71 17.14 6.82
C GLU A 170 -7.81 16.48 7.88
N GLY A 171 -7.15 15.38 7.52
CA GLY A 171 -6.19 14.72 8.40
C GLY A 171 -5.75 13.34 7.94
N ILE A 172 -4.90 12.74 8.78
CA ILE A 172 -4.49 11.34 8.73
C ILE A 172 -5.54 10.55 9.51
N TYR A 173 -6.17 9.58 8.86
CA TYR A 173 -7.23 8.77 9.44
C TYR A 173 -6.64 7.50 10.06
N LEU A 174 -6.95 7.28 11.33
CA LEU A 174 -6.62 6.07 12.07
C LEU A 174 -7.89 5.52 12.73
N SER A 175 -7.83 4.28 13.22
CA SER A 175 -8.91 3.64 13.98
C SER A 175 -8.36 3.00 15.25
N THR A 176 -9.12 2.98 16.33
CA THR A 176 -8.76 2.17 17.51
C THR A 176 -9.04 0.67 17.29
N MET A 177 -9.72 0.31 16.20
CA MET A 177 -10.07 -1.06 15.84
C MET A 177 -9.24 -1.56 14.65
N LEU A 178 -8.58 -2.70 14.84
CA LEU A 178 -7.79 -3.36 13.79
C LEU A 178 -8.64 -3.76 12.57
N SER A 179 -9.88 -4.23 12.81
CA SER A 179 -10.81 -4.63 11.73
C SER A 179 -11.10 -3.48 10.78
N VAL A 180 -11.42 -2.29 11.32
CA VAL A 180 -11.70 -1.09 10.52
C VAL A 180 -10.48 -0.68 9.70
N ALA A 181 -9.28 -0.67 10.30
CA ALA A 181 -8.06 -0.36 9.55
C ALA A 181 -7.77 -1.38 8.44
N THR A 182 -8.12 -2.64 8.66
CA THR A 182 -7.93 -3.72 7.66
C THR A 182 -8.75 -3.48 6.39
N ASP A 183 -9.93 -2.84 6.48
CA ASP A 183 -10.77 -2.51 5.32
C ASP A 183 -10.10 -1.53 4.35
N PHE A 184 -9.21 -0.66 4.87
CA PHE A 184 -8.42 0.28 4.06
C PHE A 184 -7.12 -0.35 3.51
N SER A 185 -6.75 -1.53 4.00
CA SER A 185 -5.53 -2.24 3.60
C SER A 185 -5.81 -3.30 2.55
N ARG A 186 -5.98 -2.89 1.28
CA ARG A 186 -6.15 -3.87 0.18
C ARG A 186 -4.85 -4.63 -0.06
N SER A 187 -4.97 -5.94 -0.29
CA SER A 187 -3.86 -6.80 -0.70
C SER A 187 -3.31 -6.37 -2.05
N GLY A 188 -1.99 -6.32 -2.17
CA GLY A 188 -1.29 -5.94 -3.39
C GLY A 188 -0.08 -6.82 -3.66
N GLU A 189 0.47 -6.70 -4.86
CA GLU A 189 1.70 -7.40 -5.22
C GLU A 189 2.89 -6.74 -4.54
N GLY A 190 3.63 -7.51 -3.75
CA GLY A 190 4.90 -7.11 -3.15
C GLY A 190 6.04 -7.49 -4.09
N TRP A 191 6.74 -8.59 -3.76
CA TRP A 191 7.88 -9.08 -4.53
C TRP A 191 7.66 -10.52 -5.03
N SER A 192 8.01 -10.77 -6.30
CA SER A 192 7.77 -12.06 -6.95
C SER A 192 8.59 -13.21 -6.39
N LYS A 193 9.78 -12.92 -5.83
CA LYS A 193 10.66 -13.90 -5.16
C LYS A 193 10.49 -13.90 -3.63
N SER A 194 9.47 -13.24 -3.10
CA SER A 194 9.13 -13.32 -1.68
C SER A 194 8.73 -14.76 -1.32
N THR A 195 9.62 -15.45 -0.60
CA THR A 195 9.38 -16.82 -0.14
C THR A 195 8.84 -16.87 1.28
N THR A 196 9.00 -15.78 2.03
CA THR A 196 8.62 -15.72 3.45
C THR A 196 7.26 -15.06 3.61
N LEU A 197 7.07 -13.88 3.02
CA LEU A 197 5.79 -13.16 3.09
C LEU A 197 4.83 -13.56 1.98
N GLY A 198 5.35 -14.12 0.89
CA GLY A 198 4.59 -14.47 -0.29
C GLY A 198 4.41 -13.28 -1.25
N ARG A 199 4.00 -13.59 -2.48
CA ARG A 199 3.92 -12.59 -3.57
C ARG A 199 2.91 -11.47 -3.29
N ARG A 200 1.83 -11.79 -2.58
CA ARG A 200 0.74 -10.85 -2.29
C ARG A 200 0.63 -10.69 -0.79
N ILE A 201 0.69 -9.43 -0.37
CA ILE A 201 0.65 -9.05 1.03
C ILE A 201 -0.29 -7.89 1.26
N ARG A 202 -0.82 -7.83 2.48
CA ARG A 202 -1.55 -6.70 3.04
C ARG A 202 -0.76 -6.17 4.23
N ALA A 203 -0.82 -4.87 4.46
CA ALA A 203 -0.11 -4.22 5.55
C ALA A 203 -0.98 -3.22 6.32
N VAL A 204 -0.87 -3.21 7.65
CA VAL A 204 -1.52 -2.25 8.56
C VAL A 204 -0.46 -1.70 9.50
N GLY A 205 -0.46 -0.39 9.73
CA GLY A 205 0.46 0.24 10.68
C GLY A 205 -0.19 0.35 12.05
N LEU A 206 0.47 -0.18 13.09
CA LEU A 206 0.16 0.13 14.49
C LEU A 206 0.96 1.37 14.87
N CYS A 207 0.26 2.47 15.11
CA CYS A 207 0.81 3.79 15.32
C CYS A 207 0.66 4.22 16.78
N GLU A 208 1.61 5.03 17.25
CA GLU A 208 1.42 5.86 18.44
C GLU A 208 0.91 7.24 18.02
N VAL A 209 -0.15 7.70 18.68
CA VAL A 209 -0.81 8.98 18.42
C VAL A 209 -0.80 9.81 19.69
N VAL A 210 -0.26 11.03 19.61
CA VAL A 210 -0.26 12.00 20.71
C VAL A 210 -1.68 12.47 20.98
N LYS A 211 -2.07 12.62 22.25
CA LYS A 211 -3.41 13.11 22.64
C LYS A 211 -3.47 14.65 22.62
N HIS A 212 -3.00 15.26 21.54
CA HIS A 212 -3.00 16.72 21.42
C HIS A 212 -4.43 17.25 21.25
N PRO A 213 -4.91 18.19 22.08
CA PRO A 213 -6.33 18.59 22.12
C PRO A 213 -6.83 19.22 20.82
N GLU A 214 -5.99 19.99 20.12
CA GLU A 214 -6.39 20.66 18.87
C GLU A 214 -6.09 19.82 17.62
N ALA A 215 -4.90 19.25 17.53
CA ALA A 215 -4.44 18.52 16.35
C ALA A 215 -4.99 17.09 16.20
N VAL A 216 -5.65 16.54 17.23
CA VAL A 216 -6.18 15.16 17.20
C VAL A 216 -7.63 15.13 17.64
N GLN A 217 -8.50 14.67 16.73
CA GLN A 217 -9.94 14.57 16.96
C GLN A 217 -10.38 13.12 16.97
N ARG A 218 -11.19 12.74 17.97
CA ARG A 218 -11.91 11.47 17.96
C ARG A 218 -13.29 11.67 17.33
N LYS A 219 -13.68 10.76 16.45
CA LYS A 219 -14.94 10.79 15.72
C LYS A 219 -15.55 9.40 15.75
N GLU A 220 -16.80 9.31 16.14
CA GLU A 220 -17.56 8.07 16.09
C GLU A 220 -18.54 8.14 14.92
N SER A 221 -18.70 7.07 14.15
CA SER A 221 -19.70 7.02 13.08
C SER A 221 -21.10 6.92 13.69
N GLU A 222 -22.00 7.85 13.38
CA GLU A 222 -23.40 7.83 13.84
C GLU A 222 -24.29 6.75 13.16
N GLU A 223 -23.78 5.97 12.20
CA GLU A 223 -24.59 5.07 11.35
C GLU A 223 -25.21 3.85 12.06
N THR A 224 -25.04 3.70 13.36
CA THR A 224 -25.50 2.53 14.10
C THR A 224 -26.91 2.65 14.69
N LYS A 225 -27.87 3.20 13.92
CA LYS A 225 -29.30 3.22 14.32
C LYS A 225 -30.24 2.42 13.40
N ARG A 226 -29.73 1.66 12.43
CA ARG A 226 -30.58 0.81 11.58
C ARG A 226 -30.11 -0.65 11.53
N GLY A 227 -30.61 -1.40 12.51
CA GLY A 227 -31.05 -2.78 12.35
C GLY A 227 -30.05 -3.83 11.89
N SER A 228 -29.22 -4.34 12.81
CA SER A 228 -28.83 -5.76 12.81
C SER A 228 -28.44 -6.17 14.23
N SER A 229 -29.03 -7.27 14.71
CA SER A 229 -28.90 -7.84 16.05
C SER A 229 -27.56 -8.54 16.32
N LEU A 230 -26.44 -7.95 15.88
CA LEU A 230 -25.10 -8.38 16.24
C LEU A 230 -24.36 -7.15 16.74
N ALA A 231 -23.87 -7.22 17.99
CA ALA A 231 -23.30 -6.12 18.79
C ALA A 231 -22.68 -5.02 17.92
N SER A 232 -23.35 -3.88 17.92
CA SER A 232 -23.12 -2.82 16.96
C SER A 232 -21.94 -1.96 17.43
N VAL A 233 -20.73 -2.45 17.24
CA VAL A 233 -19.51 -1.79 17.69
C VAL A 233 -19.33 -0.49 16.89
N PRO A 234 -19.31 0.70 17.53
CA PRO A 234 -19.12 1.95 16.82
C PRO A 234 -17.72 2.01 16.18
N ASN A 235 -17.65 2.44 14.93
CA ASN A 235 -16.37 2.69 14.27
C ASN A 235 -15.75 3.94 14.90
N ALA A 236 -14.75 3.76 15.76
CA ALA A 236 -14.03 4.84 16.40
C ALA A 236 -12.83 5.27 15.54
N TYR A 237 -12.97 6.41 14.88
CA TYR A 237 -11.93 7.04 14.08
C TYR A 237 -11.15 8.06 14.90
N ILE A 238 -9.86 8.17 14.61
CA ILE A 238 -8.98 9.23 15.07
C ILE A 238 -8.49 9.97 13.84
N VAL A 239 -8.74 11.28 13.79
CA VAL A 239 -8.26 12.16 12.73
C VAL A 239 -7.13 13.02 13.28
N VAL A 240 -5.94 12.86 12.71
CA VAL A 240 -4.72 13.58 13.12
C VAL A 240 -4.37 14.61 12.05
N GLN A 241 -4.43 15.89 12.40
CA GLN A 241 -4.18 16.99 11.47
C GLN A 241 -2.69 17.22 11.21
N SER A 242 -1.87 17.12 12.27
CA SER A 242 -0.42 17.31 12.22
C SER A 242 0.31 15.96 12.22
N SER A 243 1.17 15.74 11.23
CA SER A 243 2.02 14.53 11.18
C SER A 243 2.97 14.42 12.38
N ALA A 244 3.29 15.52 13.07
CA ALA A 244 4.11 15.49 14.29
C ALA A 244 3.41 14.78 15.47
N CYS A 245 2.09 14.58 15.40
CA CYS A 245 1.30 13.91 16.43
C CYS A 245 1.11 12.40 16.18
N VAL A 246 1.71 11.82 15.15
CA VAL A 246 1.55 10.39 14.83
C VAL A 246 2.85 9.78 14.34
N GLN A 247 3.18 8.60 14.86
CA GLN A 247 4.34 7.82 14.43
C GLN A 247 3.95 6.36 14.24
N VAL A 248 4.32 5.76 13.11
CA VAL A 248 4.15 4.32 12.89
C VAL A 248 5.17 3.58 13.74
N LYS A 249 4.72 2.72 14.65
CA LYS A 249 5.61 1.96 15.54
C LYS A 249 5.84 0.54 15.05
N TYR A 250 4.77 -0.13 14.63
CA TYR A 250 4.85 -1.47 14.04
C TYR A 250 4.16 -1.53 12.69
N LEU A 251 4.69 -2.35 11.80
CA LEU A 251 4.07 -2.75 10.55
C LEU A 251 3.59 -4.19 10.67
N LEU A 252 2.28 -4.37 10.60
CA LEU A 252 1.60 -5.65 10.68
C LEU A 252 1.39 -6.17 9.26
N ILE A 253 1.95 -7.34 8.95
CA ILE A 253 1.89 -7.96 7.61
C ILE A 253 0.98 -9.19 7.62
N TYR A 254 0.09 -9.22 6.64
CA TYR A 254 -0.84 -10.29 6.37
C TYR A 254 -0.46 -10.95 5.06
N THR A 255 -0.26 -12.27 5.08
CA THR A 255 0.08 -13.06 3.91
C THR A 255 -1.17 -13.70 3.34
N GLU A 256 -1.29 -13.73 2.02
CA GLU A 256 -2.30 -14.56 1.37
C GLU A 256 -1.76 -15.99 1.31
N SER A 257 -2.47 -16.93 1.95
CA SER A 257 -2.17 -18.35 1.78
C SER A 257 -2.23 -18.70 0.30
N ARG A 258 -1.32 -19.56 -0.18
CA ARG A 258 -1.35 -20.18 -1.52
C ARG A 258 -2.53 -21.17 -1.68
N GLY A 259 -3.69 -20.86 -1.10
CA GLY A 259 -4.90 -21.64 -1.28
C GLY A 259 -5.31 -21.60 -2.74
N GLY A 260 -5.33 -22.76 -3.38
CA GLY A 260 -5.86 -22.99 -4.73
C GLY A 260 -7.38 -22.75 -4.79
N GLY A 261 -7.80 -21.51 -4.56
CA GLY A 261 -9.03 -20.99 -5.09
C GLY A 261 -8.73 -20.50 -6.49
N ASP A 262 -9.29 -21.18 -7.48
CA ASP A 262 -9.53 -20.65 -8.82
C ASP A 262 -10.52 -19.48 -8.70
N ASP A 263 -10.13 -18.41 -7.98
CA ASP A 263 -10.74 -17.10 -8.09
C ASP A 263 -10.28 -16.58 -9.45
N LYS A 264 -10.94 -17.08 -10.49
CA LYS A 264 -10.98 -16.44 -11.80
C LYS A 264 -11.14 -14.96 -11.50
N PRO A 265 -10.21 -14.09 -11.94
CA PRO A 265 -10.30 -12.67 -11.63
C PRO A 265 -11.69 -12.23 -12.02
N ALA A 266 -12.49 -11.81 -11.04
CA ALA A 266 -13.86 -11.35 -11.28
C ALA A 266 -13.78 -10.41 -12.48
N PRO A 267 -14.45 -10.74 -13.60
CA PRO A 267 -14.03 -10.22 -14.88
C PRO A 267 -14.16 -8.71 -14.81
N SER A 268 -13.02 -8.04 -15.04
CA SER A 268 -12.81 -6.65 -14.66
C SER A 268 -14.00 -5.82 -15.12
N ARG A 269 -14.80 -5.33 -14.15
CA ARG A 269 -15.96 -4.46 -14.43
C ARG A 269 -15.56 -3.29 -15.33
N PHE A 270 -14.31 -2.85 -15.22
CA PHE A 270 -13.70 -1.84 -16.07
C PHE A 270 -13.64 -2.23 -17.57
N LYS A 271 -13.33 -3.48 -17.91
CA LYS A 271 -13.36 -3.97 -19.31
C LYS A 271 -14.78 -3.94 -19.89
N TYR A 272 -15.79 -4.34 -19.11
CA TYR A 272 -17.20 -4.26 -19.54
C TYR A 272 -17.71 -2.83 -19.61
N MET A 273 -17.27 -1.96 -18.71
CA MET A 273 -17.56 -0.52 -18.78
C MET A 273 -16.96 0.10 -20.03
N ILE A 274 -15.70 -0.18 -20.36
CA ILE A 274 -15.08 0.29 -21.62
C ILE A 274 -15.83 -0.25 -22.83
N LEU A 275 -16.15 -1.56 -22.85
CA LEU A 275 -16.90 -2.15 -23.95
C LEU A 275 -18.29 -1.51 -24.10
N PHE A 276 -18.99 -1.27 -22.99
CA PHE A 276 -20.27 -0.58 -22.97
C PHE A 276 -20.15 0.85 -23.53
N TYR A 277 -19.12 1.60 -23.11
CA TYR A 277 -18.85 2.94 -23.64
C TYR A 277 -18.54 2.93 -25.15
N LEU A 278 -17.76 1.96 -25.63
CA LEU A 278 -17.46 1.80 -27.06
C LEU A 278 -18.72 1.47 -27.87
N VAL A 279 -19.60 0.61 -27.34
CA VAL A 279 -20.89 0.28 -27.97
C VAL A 279 -21.82 1.50 -27.97
N LEU A 280 -21.85 2.27 -26.89
CA LEU A 280 -22.64 3.50 -26.79
C LEU A 280 -22.16 4.55 -27.81
N LEU A 281 -20.84 4.77 -27.91
CA LEU A 281 -20.24 5.66 -28.90
C LEU A 281 -20.55 5.22 -30.32
N LEU A 282 -20.45 3.91 -30.60
CA LEU A 282 -20.83 3.35 -31.89
C LEU A 282 -22.31 3.60 -32.19
N ALA A 283 -23.20 3.39 -31.23
CA ALA A 283 -24.63 3.63 -31.38
C ALA A 283 -24.95 5.11 -31.66
N ILE A 284 -24.24 6.05 -31.02
CA ILE A 284 -24.38 7.50 -31.27
C ILE A 284 -23.87 7.88 -32.67
N VAL A 285 -22.76 7.29 -33.11
CA VAL A 285 -22.24 7.51 -34.47
C VAL A 285 -23.19 6.95 -35.51
N LEU A 286 -23.76 5.77 -35.26
CA LEU A 286 -24.73 5.13 -36.16
C LEU A 286 -26.08 5.84 -36.18
N SER A 287 -26.53 6.44 -35.08
CA SER A 287 -27.78 7.20 -35.02
C SER A 287 -27.68 8.56 -35.71
N ARG A 288 -26.47 9.13 -35.81
CA ARG A 288 -26.19 10.38 -36.54
C ARG A 288 -25.69 10.17 -37.97
N ALA A 289 -25.43 8.93 -38.39
CA ALA A 289 -25.05 8.63 -39.74
C ALA A 289 -26.30 8.68 -40.66
N GLU A 290 -26.50 9.79 -41.36
CA GLU A 290 -27.58 9.97 -42.34
C GLU A 290 -27.51 8.93 -43.49
N ASN A 291 -26.35 8.34 -43.71
CA ASN A 291 -26.12 7.41 -44.81
C ASN A 291 -26.24 5.94 -44.37
N ARG A 292 -27.45 5.39 -44.45
CA ARG A 292 -27.77 3.99 -44.13
C ARG A 292 -26.93 2.96 -44.91
N ALA A 293 -26.37 3.32 -46.07
CA ALA A 293 -25.51 2.43 -46.87
C ALA A 293 -24.11 2.27 -46.26
N TYR A 294 -23.54 3.36 -45.72
CA TYR A 294 -22.22 3.34 -45.06
C TYR A 294 -22.25 2.53 -43.76
N VAL A 295 -23.33 2.65 -42.99
CA VAL A 295 -23.56 1.85 -41.77
C VAL A 295 -23.59 0.35 -42.08
N LYS A 296 -24.34 -0.07 -43.11
CA LYS A 296 -24.42 -1.48 -43.53
C LYS A 296 -23.07 -2.04 -43.99
N TYR A 297 -22.25 -1.22 -44.66
CA TYR A 297 -20.90 -1.62 -45.08
C TYR A 297 -19.96 -1.81 -43.87
N THR A 298 -19.94 -0.84 -42.95
CA THR A 298 -19.05 -0.85 -41.78
C THR A 298 -19.37 -2.01 -40.83
N VAL A 299 -20.64 -2.29 -40.54
CA VAL A 299 -21.06 -3.43 -39.69
C VAL A 299 -20.69 -4.77 -40.32
N ARG A 300 -20.86 -4.92 -41.65
CA ARG A 300 -20.45 -6.15 -42.37
C ARG A 300 -18.94 -6.36 -42.35
N LYS A 301 -18.15 -5.29 -42.47
CA LYS A 301 -16.68 -5.35 -42.42
C LYS A 301 -16.19 -5.68 -41.00
N PHE A 302 -16.79 -5.10 -39.97
CA PHE A 302 -16.45 -5.39 -38.57
C PHE A 302 -16.71 -6.86 -38.19
N ASN A 303 -17.88 -7.40 -38.59
CA ASN A 303 -18.22 -8.81 -38.36
C ASN A 303 -17.32 -9.80 -39.13
N LYS A 304 -16.87 -9.46 -40.34
CA LYS A 304 -15.99 -10.33 -41.13
C LYS A 304 -14.54 -10.34 -40.63
N THR A 305 -14.02 -9.20 -40.18
CA THR A 305 -12.58 -9.05 -39.91
C THR A 305 -12.20 -9.23 -38.44
N TYR A 306 -13.06 -8.82 -37.49
CA TYR A 306 -12.68 -8.77 -36.07
C TYR A 306 -13.35 -9.84 -35.22
N LEU A 307 -14.64 -10.13 -35.41
CA LEU A 307 -15.35 -11.12 -34.60
C LEU A 307 -14.79 -12.55 -34.77
N ARG A 308 -14.38 -12.92 -35.99
CA ARG A 308 -13.83 -14.26 -36.28
C ARG A 308 -12.39 -14.45 -35.77
N LYS A 309 -11.64 -13.38 -35.54
CA LYS A 309 -10.28 -13.44 -34.97
C LYS A 309 -10.27 -13.40 -33.44
N TRP A 310 -11.36 -12.94 -32.82
CA TRP A 310 -11.44 -12.75 -31.37
C TRP A 310 -12.15 -13.91 -30.64
N LEU A 311 -12.84 -14.79 -31.38
CA LEU A 311 -13.50 -16.01 -30.88
C LEU A 311 -12.66 -17.29 -31.10
N ARG A 312 -11.37 -17.14 -31.43
CA ARG A 312 -10.37 -18.23 -31.41
C ARG A 312 -9.34 -17.92 -30.34
#